data_AF-A0A818SL62-F1
#
_entry.id   AF-A0A818SL62-F1
#
_cell.length_a   1.000
_cell.length_b   1.000
_cell.length_c   1.000
_cell.angle_alpha   90.00
_cell.angle_beta   90.00
_cell.angle_gamma   90.00
#
_symmetry.space_group_name_H-M   'P 1'
#
loop_
_entity.id
_entity.type
_entity.pdbx_description
1 polymer ?
#
loop_
_entity_poly.entity_id
_entity_poly.type
_entity_poly.pdbx_seq_one_letter_code
_entity_poly.pdbx_strand_id
1 'polypeptide(L)'
;LPLPKITLLRDGKPLTPKDGIEQTFDAVNHRLIIQVKNARVDQSGTLTCKLENPIGSTETSFKLNVTAAPTISKGLTDQECVLGKELRLTVVSSGSPQPTVKWFKNNVELKNVGTKANDDTYELVIPN
;
A
#
# COMPACT_ATOMS: atom_id res chain seq x y z
N LEU A 1 -7.85 -3.13 41.43
CA LEU A 1 -8.37 -3.99 40.34
C LEU A 1 -7.18 -4.51 39.54
N PRO A 2 -7.12 -5.80 39.15
CA PRO A 2 -6.04 -6.30 38.32
C PRO A 2 -6.03 -5.59 36.97
N LEU A 3 -4.83 -5.36 36.40
CA LEU A 3 -4.73 -4.81 35.05
C LEU A 3 -5.33 -5.80 34.05
N PRO A 4 -6.10 -5.34 33.06
CA PRO A 4 -6.63 -6.22 32.04
C PRO A 4 -5.47 -6.80 31.20
N LYS A 5 -5.62 -8.04 30.77
CA LYS A 5 -4.75 -8.62 29.75
C LYS A 5 -5.12 -7.99 28.41
N ILE A 6 -4.12 -7.44 27.72
CA ILE A 6 -4.28 -6.80 26.41
C ILE A 6 -3.70 -7.74 25.35
N THR A 7 -4.49 -8.03 24.32
CA THR A 7 -4.05 -8.80 23.16
C THR A 7 -4.32 -7.98 21.89
N LEU A 8 -3.28 -7.76 21.08
CA LEU A 8 -3.40 -7.14 19.77
C LEU A 8 -3.32 -8.19 18.66
N LEU A 9 -4.25 -8.09 17.71
CA LEU A 9 -4.32 -8.94 16.54
C LEU A 9 -4.31 -8.08 15.27
N ARG A 10 -3.64 -8.53 14.21
CA ARG A 10 -3.78 -8.01 12.85
C ARG A 10 -4.35 -9.11 11.96
N ASP A 11 -5.49 -8.83 11.34
CA ASP A 11 -6.23 -9.78 10.50
C ASP A 11 -6.47 -11.12 11.21
N GLY A 12 -6.81 -11.04 12.50
CA GLY A 12 -7.07 -12.19 13.38
C GLY A 12 -5.82 -12.91 13.92
N LYS A 13 -4.61 -12.50 13.53
CA LYS A 13 -3.35 -13.11 13.99
C LYS A 13 -2.63 -12.24 15.02
N PRO A 14 -2.01 -12.81 16.07
CA PRO A 14 -1.21 -12.04 17.01
C PRO A 14 -0.10 -11.23 16.32
N LEU A 15 0.11 -10.00 16.79
CA LEU A 15 1.23 -9.20 16.32
C LEU A 15 2.56 -9.85 16.66
N THR A 16 3.51 -9.71 15.74
CA THR A 16 4.91 -10.11 15.85
C THR A 16 5.81 -8.88 15.69
N PRO A 17 7.09 -8.94 16.08
CA PRO A 17 8.02 -7.83 15.84
C PRO A 17 8.13 -7.42 14.35
N LYS A 18 7.87 -8.35 13.42
CA LYS A 18 7.93 -8.09 11.97
C LYS A 18 6.81 -7.17 11.49
N ASP A 19 5.73 -7.05 12.26
CA ASP A 19 4.62 -6.17 11.94
C ASP A 19 4.99 -4.69 12.08
N GLY A 20 6.09 -4.34 12.78
CA GLY A 20 6.52 -2.95 12.97
C GLY A 20 5.53 -2.11 13.76
N ILE A 21 4.67 -2.76 14.55
CA ILE A 21 3.68 -2.16 15.42
C ILE A 21 4.16 -2.34 16.86
N GLU A 22 4.36 -1.22 17.55
CA GLU A 22 4.72 -1.17 18.96
C GLU A 22 3.51 -0.80 19.80
N GLN A 23 3.42 -1.39 21.00
CA GLN A 23 2.34 -1.14 21.95
C GLN A 23 2.91 -0.64 23.28
N THR A 24 2.27 0.38 23.85
CA THR A 24 2.58 0.90 25.18
C THR A 24 1.30 1.04 25.97
N PHE A 25 1.22 0.38 27.12
CA PHE A 25 0.09 0.51 28.02
C PHE A 25 0.44 1.42 29.20
N ASP A 26 -0.24 2.56 29.26
CA ASP A 26 -0.20 3.49 30.37
C ASP A 26 -1.27 3.09 31.38
N ALA A 27 -0.84 2.34 32.39
CA ALA A 27 -1.73 1.82 33.43
C ALA A 27 -2.34 2.91 34.32
N VAL A 28 -1.66 4.06 34.47
CA VAL A 28 -2.10 5.16 35.33
C VAL A 28 -3.26 5.90 34.67
N ASN A 29 -3.15 6.15 33.36
CA ASN A 29 -4.18 6.86 32.60
C ASN A 29 -5.15 5.93 31.86
N HIS A 30 -5.07 4.61 32.10
CA HIS A 30 -5.88 3.59 31.41
C HIS A 30 -5.85 3.70 29.88
N ARG A 31 -4.67 3.98 29.31
CA ARG A 31 -4.50 4.26 27.88
C ARG A 31 -3.58 3.24 27.21
N LEU A 32 -4.06 2.63 26.13
CA LEU A 32 -3.21 1.85 25.21
C LEU A 32 -2.81 2.74 24.03
N ILE A 33 -1.50 2.81 23.77
CA ILE A 33 -0.92 3.53 22.65
C ILE A 33 -0.36 2.49 21.67
N ILE A 34 -0.73 2.63 20.40
CA ILE A 34 -0.26 1.77 19.32
C ILE A 34 0.49 2.65 18.33
N GLN A 35 1.75 2.34 18.09
CA GLN A 35 2.62 3.11 17.21
C GLN A 35 3.08 2.25 16.04
N VAL A 36 2.82 2.72 14.82
CA VAL A 36 3.31 2.08 13.59
C VAL A 36 4.59 2.78 13.17
N LYS A 37 5.72 2.09 13.23
CA LYS A 37 7.02 2.64 12.77
C LYS A 37 7.26 2.24 11.32
N ASN A 38 7.80 3.18 10.52
CA ASN A 38 8.11 2.98 9.11
C ASN A 38 6.94 2.33 8.36
N ALA A 39 5.83 3.06 8.27
CA ALA A 39 4.60 2.54 7.66
C ALA A 39 4.85 2.02 6.24
N ARG A 40 4.43 0.78 5.98
CA ARG A 40 4.52 0.08 4.70
C ARG A 40 3.13 -0.37 4.26
N VAL A 41 2.93 -0.44 2.95
CA VAL A 41 1.63 -0.81 2.36
C VAL A 41 1.18 -2.21 2.83
N ASP A 42 2.13 -3.14 3.04
CA ASP A 42 1.91 -4.51 3.53
C ASP A 42 1.46 -4.61 5.00
N GLN A 43 1.51 -3.50 5.75
CA GLN A 43 1.00 -3.40 7.12
C GLN A 43 -0.48 -3.01 7.17
N SER A 44 -1.10 -2.66 6.03
CA SER A 44 -2.55 -2.45 5.95
C SER A 44 -3.30 -3.70 6.41
N GLY A 45 -4.43 -3.52 7.08
CA GLY A 45 -5.20 -4.63 7.64
C GLY A 45 -6.17 -4.17 8.73
N THR A 46 -6.86 -5.12 9.34
CA THR A 46 -7.72 -4.86 10.50
C THR A 46 -6.95 -5.12 11.78
N LEU A 47 -6.77 -4.09 12.60
CA LEU A 47 -6.18 -4.21 13.92
C LEU A 47 -7.28 -4.37 14.96
N THR A 48 -7.21 -5.42 15.77
CA THR A 48 -8.16 -5.73 16.84
C THR A 48 -7.46 -5.68 18.18
N CYS A 49 -8.02 -4.93 19.13
CA CYS A 49 -7.59 -4.89 20.52
C CYS A 49 -8.60 -5.63 21.37
N LYS A 50 -8.15 -6.71 22.02
CA LYS A 50 -8.94 -7.50 22.96
C LYS A 50 -8.46 -7.24 24.39
N LEU A 51 -9.40 -6.91 25.27
CA LEU A 51 -9.18 -6.70 26.70
C LEU A 51 -9.88 -7.81 27.48
N GLU A 52 -9.15 -8.47 28.39
CA GLU A 52 -9.66 -9.60 29.16
C GLU A 52 -9.35 -9.41 30.66
N ASN A 53 -10.34 -9.68 31.51
CA ASN A 53 -10.18 -9.80 32.96
C ASN A 53 -10.91 -11.08 33.45
N PRO A 54 -10.80 -11.48 34.74
CA PRO A 54 -11.43 -12.71 35.23
C PRO A 54 -12.97 -12.77 35.12
N ILE A 55 -13.62 -11.63 34.90
CA ILE A 55 -15.09 -11.51 34.86
C ILE A 55 -15.59 -11.48 33.42
N GLY A 56 -14.76 -11.09 32.44
CA GLY A 56 -15.16 -11.07 31.04
C GLY A 56 -14.11 -10.48 30.08
N SER A 57 -14.53 -10.31 28.83
CA SER A 57 -13.72 -9.78 27.75
C SER A 57 -14.49 -8.82 26.87
N THR A 58 -13.80 -7.86 26.27
CA THR A 58 -14.33 -7.00 25.21
C THR A 58 -13.28 -6.79 24.12
N GLU A 59 -13.72 -6.40 22.93
CA GLU A 59 -12.81 -6.11 21.82
C GLU A 59 -13.30 -4.93 20.98
N THR A 60 -12.34 -4.26 20.34
CA THR A 60 -12.60 -3.23 19.33
C THR A 60 -11.65 -3.40 18.17
N SER A 61 -12.10 -3.03 16.97
CA SER A 61 -11.32 -3.17 15.74
C SER A 61 -11.31 -1.88 14.94
N PHE A 62 -10.20 -1.59 14.27
CA PHE A 62 -10.09 -0.51 13.29
C PHE A 62 -9.33 -0.97 12.04
N LYS A 63 -9.64 -0.37 10.90
CA LYS A 63 -8.94 -0.65 9.64
C LYS A 63 -7.78 0.32 9.46
N LEU A 64 -6.56 -0.21 9.41
CA LEU A 64 -5.37 0.51 9.02
C LEU A 64 -5.22 0.46 7.49
N ASN A 65 -5.14 1.61 6.84
CA ASN A 65 -4.90 1.72 5.41
C ASN A 65 -3.65 2.56 5.16
N VAL A 66 -2.58 1.92 4.66
CA VAL A 66 -1.32 2.59 4.33
C VAL A 66 -1.23 2.75 2.81
N THR A 67 -1.15 4.00 2.36
CA THR A 67 -1.08 4.37 0.94
C THR A 67 0.31 4.87 0.57
N ALA A 68 0.62 4.83 -0.73
CA ALA A 68 1.89 5.30 -1.28
C ALA A 68 1.64 6.12 -2.54
N ALA A 69 2.31 7.27 -2.65
CA ALA A 69 2.20 8.14 -3.82
C ALA A 69 2.78 7.45 -5.07
N PRO A 70 2.22 7.71 -6.27
CA PRO A 70 2.77 7.24 -7.52
C PRO A 70 4.23 7.70 -7.69
N THR A 71 5.12 6.78 -8.03
CA THR A 71 6.54 7.05 -8.25
C THR A 71 7.00 6.34 -9.52
N ILE A 72 7.66 7.07 -10.43
CA ILE A 72 8.24 6.51 -11.64
C ILE A 72 9.66 6.02 -11.31
N SER A 73 9.87 4.70 -11.31
CA SER A 73 11.18 4.09 -11.11
C SER A 73 11.96 3.92 -12.41
N LYS A 74 11.26 3.80 -13.54
CA LYS A 74 11.84 3.82 -14.89
C LYS A 74 10.99 4.71 -15.80
N GLY A 75 11.55 5.85 -16.20
CA GLY A 75 10.90 6.80 -17.10
C GLY A 75 11.06 6.45 -18.58
N LEU A 76 10.49 7.31 -19.42
CA LEU A 76 10.70 7.28 -20.86
C LEU A 76 12.15 7.60 -21.22
N THR A 77 12.60 7.03 -22.33
CA THR A 77 13.90 7.30 -22.95
C THR A 77 13.70 7.58 -24.42
N ASP A 78 14.62 8.32 -25.04
CA ASP A 78 14.59 8.58 -26.47
C ASP A 78 14.72 7.27 -27.25
N GLN A 79 13.95 7.15 -28.33
CA GLN A 79 13.89 5.96 -29.17
C GLN A 79 13.88 6.37 -30.65
N GLU A 80 14.59 5.61 -31.47
CA GLU A 80 14.51 5.68 -32.93
C GLU A 80 13.74 4.47 -33.45
N CYS A 81 12.83 4.67 -34.41
CA CYS A 81 12.10 3.58 -35.05
C CYS A 81 12.21 3.64 -36.56
N VAL A 82 12.17 2.46 -37.19
CA VAL A 82 12.13 2.34 -38.65
C VAL A 82 10.72 2.59 -39.14
N LEU A 83 10.58 3.26 -40.28
CA LEU A 83 9.28 3.50 -40.90
C LEU A 83 8.50 2.19 -41.11
N GLY A 84 7.23 2.18 -40.69
CA GLY A 84 6.36 1.00 -40.77
C GLY A 84 6.75 -0.12 -39.80
N LYS A 85 7.51 0.18 -38.75
CA LYS A 85 7.73 -0.70 -37.60
C LYS A 85 7.10 -0.14 -36.33
N GLU A 86 6.66 -1.06 -35.49
CA GLU A 86 5.99 -0.76 -34.24
C GLU A 86 6.99 -0.13 -33.25
N LEU A 87 6.55 0.91 -32.55
CA LEU A 87 7.31 1.52 -31.46
C LEU A 87 6.70 1.12 -30.13
N ARG A 88 7.54 0.63 -29.21
CA ARG A 88 7.18 0.29 -27.83
C ARG A 88 7.90 1.21 -26.87
N LEU A 89 7.14 1.93 -26.03
CA LEU A 89 7.69 2.70 -24.93
C LEU A 89 7.25 2.08 -23.61
N THR A 90 8.15 2.05 -22.63
CA THR A 90 7.88 1.40 -21.34
C THR A 90 8.15 2.37 -20.21
N VAL A 91 7.22 2.43 -19.26
CA VAL A 91 7.38 3.14 -17.98
C VAL A 91 7.13 2.15 -16.85
N VAL A 92 7.97 2.21 -15.81
CA VAL A 92 7.73 1.48 -14.55
C VAL A 92 7.32 2.50 -13.49
N SER A 93 6.15 2.29 -12.92
CA SER A 93 5.55 3.17 -11.91
C SER A 93 4.91 2.33 -10.81
N SER A 94 5.14 2.70 -9.56
CA SER A 94 4.58 2.05 -8.37
C SER A 94 3.69 3.01 -7.60
N GLY A 95 2.69 2.51 -6.88
CA GLY A 95 1.85 3.32 -5.97
C GLY A 95 0.76 2.48 -5.32
N SER A 96 0.19 2.96 -4.22
CA SER A 96 -0.95 2.32 -3.55
C SER A 96 -2.02 3.38 -3.21
N PRO A 97 -3.22 3.33 -3.81
CA PRO A 97 -3.65 2.37 -4.84
C PRO A 97 -2.83 2.43 -6.13
N GLN A 98 -2.94 1.38 -6.95
CA GLN A 98 -2.22 1.29 -8.23
C GLN A 98 -2.52 2.52 -9.11
N PRO A 99 -1.50 3.19 -9.66
CA PRO A 99 -1.71 4.41 -10.43
C PRO A 99 -2.37 4.12 -11.78
N THR A 100 -3.20 5.08 -12.22
CA THR A 100 -3.72 5.12 -13.59
C THR A 100 -2.71 5.84 -14.48
N VAL A 101 -2.28 5.19 -15.57
CA VAL A 101 -1.35 5.78 -16.54
C VAL A 101 -2.09 6.27 -17.77
N LYS A 102 -1.74 7.47 -18.23
CA LYS A 102 -2.23 8.11 -19.45
C LYS A 102 -1.05 8.55 -20.30
N TRP A 103 -1.16 8.36 -21.60
CA TRP A 103 -0.11 8.68 -22.55
C TRP A 103 -0.46 9.94 -23.33
N PHE A 104 0.52 10.81 -23.55
CA PHE A 104 0.33 12.07 -24.27
C PHE A 104 1.37 12.21 -25.37
N LYS A 105 0.94 12.72 -26.52
CA LYS A 105 1.82 13.18 -27.60
C LYS A 105 1.48 14.63 -27.90
N ASN A 106 2.45 15.53 -27.77
CA ASN A 106 2.26 16.97 -27.99
C ASN A 106 1.04 17.53 -27.23
N ASN A 107 0.91 17.16 -25.95
CA ASN A 107 -0.20 17.52 -25.05
C ASN A 107 -1.59 16.97 -25.43
N VAL A 108 -1.68 16.07 -26.40
CA VAL A 108 -2.92 15.37 -26.75
C VAL A 108 -2.89 13.96 -26.16
N GLU A 109 -3.92 13.61 -25.39
CA GLU A 109 -4.07 12.28 -24.79
C GLU A 109 -4.27 11.24 -25.90
N LEU A 110 -3.41 10.21 -25.91
CA LEU A 110 -3.54 9.06 -26.78
C LEU A 110 -4.59 8.11 -26.19
N LYS A 111 -5.71 7.95 -26.89
CA LYS A 111 -6.78 7.02 -26.52
C LYS A 111 -6.56 5.67 -27.23
N ASN A 112 -7.00 4.58 -26.61
CA ASN A 112 -6.98 3.21 -27.17
C ASN A 112 -5.59 2.64 -27.49
N VAL A 113 -4.55 3.11 -26.80
CA VAL A 113 -3.21 2.50 -26.86
C VAL A 113 -3.11 1.39 -25.81
N GLY A 114 -2.26 0.38 -26.02
CA GLY A 114 -1.89 -0.54 -24.94
C GLY A 114 -1.39 0.27 -23.74
N THR A 115 -1.71 -0.14 -22.51
CA THR A 115 -1.35 0.66 -21.33
C THR A 115 -0.75 -0.12 -20.17
N LYS A 116 -1.06 -1.40 -19.95
CA LYS A 116 -0.53 -2.17 -18.82
C LYS A 116 0.01 -3.52 -19.27
N ALA A 117 1.30 -3.77 -19.03
CA ALA A 117 1.95 -5.04 -19.33
C ALA A 117 1.98 -5.97 -18.09
N ASN A 118 2.17 -5.41 -16.89
CA ASN A 118 2.13 -6.11 -15.60
C ASN A 118 1.85 -5.11 -14.45
N ASP A 119 2.01 -5.49 -13.18
CA ASP A 119 1.56 -4.66 -12.04
C ASP A 119 2.23 -3.30 -11.91
N ASP A 120 3.52 -3.18 -12.24
CA ASP A 120 4.21 -1.87 -12.17
C ASP A 120 4.70 -1.38 -13.54
N THR A 121 4.57 -2.19 -14.61
CA THR A 121 5.04 -1.86 -15.95
C THR A 121 3.90 -1.50 -16.89
N TYR A 122 4.03 -0.33 -17.49
CA TYR A 122 3.08 0.25 -18.43
C TYR A 122 3.76 0.41 -19.78
N GLU A 123 3.13 -0.10 -20.84
CA GLU A 123 3.66 -0.05 -22.19
C GLU A 123 2.75 0.76 -23.09
N LEU A 124 3.31 1.70 -23.85
CA LEU A 124 2.68 2.34 -24.99
C LEU A 124 3.11 1.61 -26.26
N VAL A 125 2.16 1.10 -27.03
CA VAL A 125 2.42 0.51 -28.34
C VAL A 125 1.82 1.41 -29.41
N ILE A 126 2.67 1.94 -30.30
CA ILE A 126 2.25 2.69 -31.47
C ILE A 126 2.33 1.74 -32.67
N PRO A 127 1.18 1.33 -33.25
CA PRO A 127 1.14 0.39 -34.37
C PRO A 127 1.69 1.02 -35.67
N ASN A 128 1.97 0.15 -36.65
CA ASN A 128 2.32 0.51 -38.02
C ASN A 128 1.18 1.22 -38.75
#